data_AF-A0A7X7PF82-F1
#
_entry.id   AF-A0A7X7PF82-F1
#
_cell.length_a   1.000
_cell.length_b   1.000
_cell.length_c   1.000
_cell.angle_alpha   90.00
_cell.angle_beta   90.00
_cell.angle_gamma   90.00
#
_symmetry.space_group_name_H-M   'P 1'
#
loop_
_entity.id
_entity.type
_entity.pdbx_description
1 polymer ?
#
loop_
_entity_poly.entity_id
_entity_poly.type
_entity_poly.pdbx_seq_one_letter_code
_entity_poly.pdbx_strand_id
1 'polypeptide(L)'
;MLEEESFHAAHGAAWWRRFASASDASRAALHDAVQARAADVLAWFGPDGPIARTVLDSSVADGAGSTLRERFVERIAPLLAAADLGDVFTNIEPDFAGFEETRRRPAGRAPDEATIRRIRGDRNREFLLD
;
A
#
# COMPACT_ATOMS: atom_id res chain seq x y z
N MET A 1 -13.30 -7.83 -8.10
CA MET A 1 -12.62 -6.68 -7.47
C MET A 1 -12.72 -6.68 -5.95
N LEU A 2 -13.86 -6.41 -5.29
CA LEU A 2 -13.89 -6.35 -3.81
C LEU A 2 -13.63 -7.70 -3.12
N GLU A 3 -14.20 -8.79 -3.66
CA GLU A 3 -13.93 -10.14 -3.15
C GLU A 3 -12.47 -10.55 -3.35
N GLU A 4 -11.90 -10.25 -4.53
CA GLU A 4 -10.47 -10.46 -4.81
C GLU A 4 -9.58 -9.65 -3.86
N GLU A 5 -9.94 -8.41 -3.57
CA GLU A 5 -9.21 -7.56 -2.63
C GLU A 5 -9.30 -8.09 -1.19
N SER A 6 -10.44 -8.69 -0.81
CA SER A 6 -10.56 -9.36 0.49
C SER A 6 -9.60 -10.54 0.62
N PHE A 7 -9.39 -11.29 -0.49
CA PHE A 7 -8.40 -12.36 -0.54
C PHE A 7 -6.97 -11.80 -0.45
N HIS A 8 -6.64 -10.73 -1.17
CA HIS A 8 -5.33 -10.08 -1.08
C HIS A 8 -5.01 -9.63 0.36
N ALA A 9 -5.97 -8.98 1.02
CA ALA A 9 -5.83 -8.55 2.40
C ALA A 9 -5.61 -9.74 3.35
N ALA A 10 -6.42 -10.80 3.22
CA ALA A 10 -6.28 -12.00 4.04
C ALA A 10 -4.94 -12.71 3.81
N HIS A 11 -4.51 -12.83 2.55
CA HIS A 11 -3.25 -13.46 2.16
C HIS A 11 -2.05 -12.68 2.69
N GLY A 12 -2.04 -11.35 2.52
CA GLY A 12 -1.01 -10.47 3.06
C GLY A 12 -0.94 -10.54 4.58
N ALA A 13 -2.08 -10.50 5.26
CA ALA A 13 -2.15 -10.60 6.72
C ALA A 13 -1.64 -11.95 7.26
N ALA A 14 -1.89 -13.05 6.53
CA ALA A 14 -1.38 -14.37 6.92
C ALA A 14 0.15 -14.46 6.81
N TRP A 15 0.73 -14.00 5.71
CA TRP A 15 2.19 -13.93 5.55
C TRP A 15 2.85 -12.98 6.54
N TRP A 16 2.23 -11.82 6.79
CA TRP A 16 2.70 -10.87 7.79
C TRP A 16 2.86 -11.52 9.16
N ARG A 17 1.79 -12.17 9.67
CA ARG A 17 1.84 -12.87 10.96
C ARG A 17 2.89 -13.96 10.98
N ARG A 18 3.01 -14.72 9.88
CA ARG A 18 4.03 -15.78 9.74
C ARG A 18 5.44 -15.21 9.87
N PHE A 19 5.75 -14.10 9.20
CA PHE A 19 7.08 -13.48 9.27
C PHE A 19 7.35 -12.84 10.64
N ALA A 20 6.37 -12.16 11.21
CA ALA A 20 6.49 -11.54 12.54
C ALA A 20 6.82 -12.57 13.64
N SER A 21 6.28 -13.78 13.54
CA SER A 21 6.49 -14.85 14.52
C SER A 21 7.64 -15.82 14.19
N ALA A 22 8.30 -15.70 13.03
CA ALA A 22 9.24 -16.73 12.57
C ALA A 22 10.58 -16.69 13.29
N SER A 23 11.17 -15.49 13.39
CA SER A 23 12.46 -15.21 14.03
C SER A 23 12.69 -13.70 14.14
N ASP A 24 13.64 -13.28 14.97
CA ASP A 24 14.03 -11.87 15.09
C ASP A 24 14.55 -11.31 13.77
N ALA A 25 15.32 -12.10 13.01
CA ALA A 25 15.81 -11.72 11.69
C ALA A 25 14.65 -11.51 10.69
N SER A 26 13.62 -12.35 10.74
CA SER A 26 12.44 -12.20 9.89
C SER A 26 11.62 -10.96 10.28
N ARG A 27 11.52 -10.65 11.57
CA ARG A 27 10.84 -9.46 12.07
C ARG A 27 11.59 -8.19 11.68
N ALA A 28 12.92 -8.18 11.81
CA ALA A 28 13.77 -7.07 11.36
C ALA A 28 13.62 -6.81 9.85
N ALA A 29 13.61 -7.87 9.03
CA ALA A 29 13.39 -7.73 7.59
C ALA A 29 12.01 -7.16 7.25
N LEU A 30 10.97 -7.53 8.01
CA LEU A 30 9.64 -6.96 7.88
C LEU A 30 9.63 -5.48 8.25
N HIS A 31 10.29 -5.12 9.34
CA HIS A 31 10.45 -3.74 9.79
C HIS A 31 11.13 -2.86 8.73
N ASP A 32 12.28 -3.29 8.21
CA ASP A 32 13.03 -2.56 7.17
C ASP A 32 12.20 -2.39 5.90
N ALA A 33 11.48 -3.44 5.47
CA ALA A 33 10.63 -3.38 4.30
C ALA A 33 9.48 -2.38 4.46
N VAL A 34 8.87 -2.31 5.66
CA VAL A 34 7.78 -1.37 5.96
C VAL A 34 8.31 0.05 6.04
N GLN A 35 9.40 0.28 6.78
CA GLN A 35 10.02 1.61 6.88
C GLN A 35 10.41 2.17 5.50
N ALA A 36 10.95 1.32 4.62
CA ALA A 36 11.36 1.74 3.28
C ALA A 36 10.18 2.14 2.37
N ARG A 37 8.93 1.79 2.73
CA ARG A 37 7.76 1.96 1.86
C ARG A 37 6.61 2.75 2.47
N ALA A 38 6.61 2.97 3.79
CA ALA A 38 5.48 3.60 4.48
C ALA A 38 5.12 4.97 3.89
N ALA A 39 6.11 5.84 3.64
CA ALA A 39 5.88 7.14 3.00
C ALA A 39 5.28 7.02 1.59
N ASP A 40 5.81 6.11 0.76
CA ASP A 40 5.31 5.85 -0.60
C ASP A 40 3.84 5.41 -0.58
N VAL A 41 3.46 4.55 0.37
CA VAL A 41 2.08 4.06 0.54
C VAL A 41 1.16 5.19 1.00
N LEU A 42 1.58 6.02 1.95
CA LEU A 42 0.79 7.16 2.42
C LEU A 42 0.60 8.21 1.32
N ALA A 43 1.56 8.34 0.39
CA ALA A 43 1.47 9.24 -0.75
C ALA A 43 0.42 8.82 -1.79
N TRP A 44 0.00 7.55 -1.82
CA TRP A 44 -1.03 7.06 -2.78
C TRP A 44 -2.38 7.77 -2.63
N PHE A 45 -2.71 8.22 -1.42
CA PHE A 45 -3.97 8.90 -1.15
C PHE A 45 -4.02 10.33 -1.71
N GLY A 46 -2.84 10.92 -1.96
CA GLY A 46 -2.70 12.30 -2.44
C GLY A 46 -3.11 13.36 -1.40
N PRO A 47 -2.91 14.64 -1.73
CA PRO A 47 -3.35 15.74 -0.90
C PRO A 47 -4.85 16.03 -1.09
N ASP A 48 -5.41 16.82 -0.17
CA ASP A 48 -6.79 17.33 -0.19
C ASP A 48 -6.90 18.57 -1.10
N GLY A 49 -6.43 18.42 -2.35
CA GLY A 49 -6.42 19.47 -3.35
C GLY A 49 -7.79 19.70 -4.03
N PRO A 50 -7.86 20.65 -4.99
CA PRO A 50 -9.10 20.99 -5.68
C PRO A 50 -9.76 19.80 -6.38
N ILE A 51 -8.99 18.91 -7.02
CA ILE A 51 -9.55 17.73 -7.70
C ILE A 51 -10.09 16.72 -6.70
N ALA A 52 -9.40 16.49 -5.57
CA ALA A 52 -9.92 15.64 -4.49
C ALA A 52 -11.27 16.14 -3.97
N ARG A 53 -11.43 17.47 -3.83
CA ARG A 53 -12.69 18.09 -3.43
C ARG A 53 -13.79 17.86 -4.46
N THR A 54 -13.51 18.05 -5.75
CA THR A 54 -14.48 17.76 -6.82
C THR A 54 -14.94 16.29 -6.81
N VAL A 55 -14.01 15.34 -6.59
CA VAL A 55 -14.33 13.90 -6.47
C VAL A 55 -15.23 13.62 -5.26
N LEU A 56 -14.97 14.28 -4.13
CA LEU A 56 -15.80 14.16 -2.93
C LEU A 56 -17.19 14.78 -3.13
N ASP A 57 -17.26 16.00 -3.66
CA ASP A 57 -18.51 16.74 -3.89
C ASP A 57 -19.42 16.02 -4.91
N SER A 58 -18.81 15.27 -5.84
CA SER A 58 -19.54 14.41 -6.79
C SER A 58 -19.92 13.04 -6.23
N SER A 59 -19.61 12.74 -4.96
CA SER A 59 -19.86 11.45 -4.31
C SER A 59 -19.20 10.25 -5.00
N VAL A 60 -18.16 10.48 -5.80
CA VAL A 60 -17.35 9.41 -6.40
C VAL A 60 -16.46 8.73 -5.36
N ALA A 61 -16.01 9.49 -4.36
CA ALA A 61 -15.36 8.99 -3.15
C ALA A 61 -16.11 9.47 -1.91
N ASP A 62 -15.97 8.74 -0.82
CA ASP A 62 -16.63 8.99 0.47
C ASP A 62 -15.68 9.65 1.52
N GLY A 63 -14.52 10.10 1.07
CA GLY A 63 -13.51 10.77 1.89
C GLY A 63 -12.44 11.47 1.07
N ALA A 64 -11.85 12.51 1.64
CA ALA A 64 -10.66 13.15 1.08
C ALA A 64 -9.40 12.29 1.31
N GLY A 65 -8.28 12.66 0.69
CA GLY A 65 -7.04 11.89 0.78
C GLY A 65 -6.54 11.73 2.23
N SER A 66 -6.67 12.77 3.06
CA SER A 66 -6.38 12.70 4.50
C SER A 66 -7.24 11.66 5.23
N THR A 67 -8.56 11.75 5.08
CA THR A 67 -9.52 10.84 5.75
C THR A 67 -9.32 9.38 5.32
N LEU A 68 -9.09 9.13 4.02
CA LEU A 68 -8.86 7.78 3.53
C LEU A 68 -7.55 7.18 4.05
N ARG A 69 -6.53 8.03 4.24
CA ARG A 69 -5.24 7.64 4.83
C ARG A 69 -5.39 7.26 6.30
N GLU A 70 -6.12 8.04 7.09
CA GLU A 70 -6.44 7.73 8.49
C GLU A 70 -7.14 6.37 8.61
N ARG A 71 -8.21 6.16 7.83
CA ARG A 71 -8.93 4.88 7.80
C ARG A 71 -8.05 3.70 7.37
N PHE A 72 -7.09 3.93 6.48
CA PHE A 72 -6.13 2.92 6.09
C PHE A 72 -5.19 2.55 7.25
N VAL A 73 -4.60 3.54 7.91
CA VAL A 73 -3.70 3.33 9.05
C VAL A 73 -4.43 2.61 10.19
N GLU A 74 -5.64 3.06 10.55
CA GLU A 74 -6.48 2.40 11.56
C GLU A 74 -6.74 0.93 11.21
N ARG A 75 -7.06 0.64 9.95
CA ARG A 75 -7.37 -0.72 9.49
C ARG A 75 -6.16 -1.66 9.57
N ILE A 76 -4.94 -1.16 9.34
CA ILE A 76 -3.73 -1.98 9.41
C ILE A 76 -3.06 -1.99 10.78
N ALA A 77 -3.47 -1.11 11.71
CA ALA A 77 -2.87 -0.98 13.04
C ALA A 77 -2.76 -2.31 13.80
N PRO A 78 -3.75 -3.23 13.78
CA PRO A 78 -3.60 -4.53 14.45
C PRO A 78 -2.48 -5.41 13.86
N LEU A 79 -2.21 -5.31 12.55
CA LEU A 79 -1.10 -6.02 11.92
C LEU A 79 0.24 -5.41 12.33
N LEU A 80 0.34 -4.08 12.32
CA LEU A 80 1.53 -3.36 12.76
C LEU A 80 1.89 -3.71 14.21
N ALA A 81 0.90 -3.71 15.12
CA ALA A 81 1.09 -4.08 16.50
C ALA A 81 1.62 -5.53 16.67
N ALA A 82 1.14 -6.47 15.86
CA ALA A 82 1.60 -7.87 15.90
C ALA A 82 3.08 -8.06 15.49
N ALA A 83 3.71 -7.04 14.92
CA ALA A 83 5.11 -7.05 14.49
C ALA A 83 5.96 -5.98 15.19
N ASP A 84 5.45 -5.35 16.26
CA ASP A 84 6.10 -4.25 16.97
C ASP A 84 6.37 -3.00 16.09
N LEU A 85 5.47 -2.71 15.14
CA LEU A 85 5.55 -1.61 14.15
C LEU A 85 4.48 -0.52 14.35
N GLY A 86 3.87 -0.43 15.53
CA GLY A 86 2.64 0.33 15.77
C GLY A 86 2.71 1.84 15.46
N ASP A 87 3.90 2.42 15.42
CA ASP A 87 4.12 3.86 15.20
C ASP A 87 4.67 4.22 13.81
N VAL A 88 5.03 3.22 12.99
CA VAL A 88 5.74 3.46 11.72
C VAL A 88 4.96 4.36 10.77
N PHE A 89 3.63 4.22 10.72
CA PHE A 89 2.79 5.06 9.87
C PHE A 89 2.30 6.36 10.53
N THR A 90 2.44 6.48 11.86
CA THR A 90 1.88 7.60 12.64
C THR A 90 2.81 8.81 12.64
N ASN A 91 4.11 8.58 12.46
CA ASN A 91 5.14 9.64 12.51
C ASN A 91 5.64 10.06 11.12
N ILE A 92 4.96 9.65 10.05
CA ILE A 92 5.36 9.94 8.67
C ILE A 92 4.37 10.90 8.04
N GLU A 93 4.87 12.08 7.70
CA GLU A 93 4.18 12.98 6.78
C GLU A 93 4.45 12.53 5.34
N PRO A 94 3.43 12.19 4.54
CA PRO A 94 3.64 11.86 3.15
C PRO A 94 4.07 13.08 2.35
N ASP A 95 5.06 12.85 1.48
CA ASP A 95 5.49 13.82 0.49
C ASP A 95 4.58 13.74 -0.75
N PHE A 96 3.96 14.86 -1.09
CA PHE A 96 3.15 15.01 -2.30
C PHE A 96 3.89 15.71 -3.44
N ALA A 97 5.19 15.97 -3.31
CA ALA A 97 6.02 16.45 -4.41
C ALA A 97 5.93 15.48 -5.59
N GLY A 98 5.54 16.01 -6.75
CA GLY A 98 5.34 15.21 -7.96
C GLY A 98 4.03 14.42 -8.00
N PHE A 99 3.07 14.64 -7.08
CA PHE A 99 1.74 14.08 -7.24
C PHE A 99 1.00 14.73 -8.42
N GLU A 100 0.55 13.92 -9.38
CA GLU A 100 -0.20 14.41 -10.54
C GLU A 100 -1.69 14.46 -10.22
N GLU A 101 -2.20 15.65 -9.92
CA GLU A 101 -3.62 15.83 -9.54
C GLU A 101 -4.60 15.28 -10.58
N THR A 102 -4.34 15.45 -11.88
CA THR A 102 -5.24 14.99 -12.94
C THR A 102 -5.32 13.46 -13.05
N ARG A 103 -4.27 12.74 -12.63
CA ARG A 103 -4.23 11.27 -12.61
C ARG A 103 -4.42 10.68 -11.21
N ARG A 104 -4.49 11.54 -10.19
CA ARG A 104 -4.57 11.19 -8.76
C ARG A 104 -3.53 10.15 -8.34
N ARG A 105 -2.28 10.31 -8.80
CA ARG A 105 -1.16 9.42 -8.44
C ARG A 105 0.20 10.13 -8.57
N PRO A 106 1.25 9.65 -7.89
CA PRO A 106 2.62 10.14 -8.10
C PRO A 106 3.07 10.05 -9.58
N ALA A 107 3.76 11.10 -10.06
CA ALA A 107 4.37 11.15 -11.39
C ALA A 107 5.52 10.15 -11.52
N GLY A 108 5.79 9.72 -12.77
CA GLY A 108 7.08 9.11 -13.13
C GLY A 108 7.36 7.70 -12.60
N ARG A 109 6.41 7.04 -11.93
CA ARG A 109 6.56 5.63 -11.48
C ARG A 109 5.52 4.73 -12.13
N ALA A 110 5.79 4.33 -13.38
CA ALA A 110 5.16 3.14 -13.94
C ALA A 110 5.98 1.91 -13.51
N PRO A 111 5.37 0.75 -13.20
CA PRO A 111 6.11 -0.49 -13.06
C PRO A 111 6.93 -0.72 -14.33
N ASP A 112 8.21 -1.04 -14.18
CA ASP A 112 9.04 -1.39 -15.33
C ASP A 112 8.54 -2.71 -15.97
N GLU A 113 8.95 -2.96 -17.21
CA GLU A 113 8.53 -4.14 -17.96
C GLU A 113 8.89 -5.46 -17.26
N ALA A 114 9.95 -5.48 -16.44
CA ALA A 114 10.32 -6.66 -15.67
C ALA A 114 9.35 -6.91 -14.51
N THR A 115 8.90 -5.85 -13.85
CA THR A 115 7.90 -5.86 -12.77
C THR A 115 6.55 -6.30 -13.32
N ILE A 116 6.13 -5.77 -14.48
CA ILE A 116 4.89 -6.17 -15.16
C ILE A 116 4.92 -7.67 -15.49
N ARG A 117 6.00 -8.16 -16.10
CA ARG A 117 6.17 -9.60 -16.44
C ARG A 117 6.11 -10.50 -15.21
N ARG A 118 6.69 -10.09 -14.08
CA ARG A 118 6.61 -10.84 -12.82
C ARG A 118 5.19 -10.90 -12.27
N ILE A 119 4.49 -9.76 -12.23
CA ILE A 119 3.13 -9.68 -11.69
C ILE A 119 2.14 -10.48 -12.54
N ARG A 120 2.28 -10.48 -13.87
CA ARG A 120 1.46 -11.31 -14.78
C ARG A 120 1.73 -12.81 -14.64
N GLY A 121 2.83 -13.17 -13.99
CA GLY A 121 3.30 -14.54 -13.93
C GLY A 121 3.78 -15.04 -15.29
N ASP A 122 4.33 -14.17 -16.15
CA ASP A 122 4.76 -14.54 -17.50
C ASP A 122 5.83 -15.64 -17.45
N ARG A 123 6.71 -15.59 -16.44
CA ARG A 123 7.64 -16.69 -16.15
C ARG A 123 6.94 -17.96 -15.66
N ASN A 124 5.89 -17.86 -14.86
CA ASN A 124 5.14 -19.04 -14.44
C ASN A 124 4.46 -19.69 -15.66
N ARG A 125 4.03 -18.91 -16.66
CA ARG A 125 3.51 -19.43 -17.93
C ARG A 125 4.58 -20.07 -18.81
N GLU A 126 5.80 -19.54 -18.82
CA GLU A 126 6.95 -20.15 -19.50
C GLU A 126 7.36 -21.51 -18.88
N PHE A 127 7.08 -21.72 -17.59
CA PHE A 127 7.36 -22.97 -16.87
C PHE A 127 6.15 -23.90 -16.70
N LEU A 128 4.99 -23.55 -17.25
CA LEU A 128 3.91 -24.51 -17.49
C LEU A 128 4.33 -25.36 -18.69
N LEU A 129 5.17 -26.36 -18.41
CA LEU A 129 5.15 -27.63 -19.12
C LEU A 129 3.69 -28.13 -19.10
N ASP A 130 3.23 -28.49 -20.28
CA ASP A 130 1.97 -29.17 -20.60
C ASP A 130 1.60 -30.29 -19.60
#